data_AF-A0A2S1LEP9-F1
#
_entry.id   AF-A0A2S1LEP9-F1
#
_cell.length_a   1.000
_cell.length_b   1.000
_cell.length_c   1.000
_cell.angle_alpha   90.00
_cell.angle_beta   90.00
_cell.angle_gamma   90.00
#
_symmetry.space_group_name_H-M   'P 1'
#
loop_
_entity.id
_entity.type
_entity.pdbx_description
1 polymer ?
#
loop_
_entity_poly.entity_id
_entity_poly.type
_entity_poly.pdbx_seq_one_letter_code
_entity_poly.pdbx_strand_id
1 'polypeptide(L)'
;MKNLKIKYSTVVLLTIFFGSFAGFSQNSNGDVMGNIITSGNNAEGSSGSVAYSIGQVFYTYVGESVYELAQGVQQNETATTLIVPTNVDPIAEIVIFPNPTTDYVSINMTGIVLNKTQSSYQLYDMQGRMLKQSSIKTQETQINVSDLSSAVYLLQVVVDNDHTKTFKIVKN
;
A
#
# COMPACT_ATOMS: atom_id res chain seq x y z
N MET A 1 -74.13 8.62 -1.68
CA MET A 1 -72.82 8.17 -2.19
C MET A 1 -72.93 8.00 -3.70
N LYS A 2 -72.21 8.81 -4.49
CA LYS A 2 -72.22 8.74 -5.96
C LYS A 2 -71.21 7.68 -6.40
N ASN A 3 -71.68 6.62 -7.07
CA ASN A 3 -70.80 5.58 -7.63
C ASN A 3 -69.96 6.18 -8.78
N LEU A 4 -68.64 6.19 -8.61
CA LEU A 4 -67.69 6.65 -9.62
C LEU A 4 -67.63 5.62 -10.76
N LYS A 5 -68.19 5.95 -11.93
CA LYS A 5 -68.09 5.11 -13.13
C LYS A 5 -66.78 5.39 -13.85
N ILE A 6 -65.76 4.57 -13.62
CA ILE A 6 -64.47 4.66 -14.31
C ILE A 6 -64.63 4.13 -15.75
N LYS A 7 -64.21 4.92 -16.73
CA LYS A 7 -64.26 4.52 -18.16
C LYS A 7 -63.06 3.62 -18.48
N TYR A 8 -63.29 2.62 -19.35
CA TYR A 8 -62.25 1.67 -19.77
C TYR A 8 -61.00 2.36 -20.35
N SER A 9 -61.20 3.43 -21.13
CA SER A 9 -60.09 4.25 -21.67
C SER A 9 -59.21 4.85 -20.57
N THR A 10 -59.78 5.23 -19.42
CA THR A 10 -59.03 5.74 -18.27
C THR A 10 -58.20 4.65 -17.60
N VAL A 11 -58.70 3.41 -17.57
CA VAL A 11 -57.96 2.25 -17.04
C VAL A 11 -56.76 1.91 -17.92
N VAL A 12 -56.93 1.95 -19.25
CA VAL A 12 -55.86 1.68 -20.22
C VAL A 12 -54.76 2.76 -20.15
N LEU A 13 -55.14 4.03 -20.03
CA LEU A 13 -54.16 5.12 -19.89
C LEU A 13 -53.35 4.99 -18.59
N LEU A 14 -54.00 4.59 -17.50
CA LEU A 14 -53.34 4.35 -16.21
C LEU A 14 -52.34 3.19 -16.29
N THR A 15 -52.69 2.11 -17.00
CA THR A 15 -51.81 0.93 -17.14
C THR A 15 -50.57 1.23 -17.97
N ILE A 16 -50.64 2.08 -18.99
CA ILE A 16 -49.47 2.50 -19.77
C ILE A 16 -48.56 3.43 -18.94
N PHE A 17 -49.15 4.29 -18.10
CA PHE A 17 -48.38 5.22 -17.26
C PHE A 17 -47.65 4.50 -16.11
N PHE A 18 -48.23 3.43 -15.55
CA PHE A 18 -47.59 2.62 -14.51
C PHE A 18 -46.78 1.43 -15.05
N GLY A 19 -47.02 0.95 -16.27
CA GLY A 19 -46.30 -0.19 -16.86
C GLY A 19 -44.88 0.14 -17.37
N SER A 20 -44.53 1.42 -17.48
CA SER A 20 -43.24 1.88 -18.01
C SER A 20 -42.15 2.02 -16.95
N PHE A 21 -42.45 1.79 -15.67
CA PHE A 21 -41.45 1.79 -14.59
C PHE A 21 -40.96 0.37 -14.31
N ALA A 22 -40.29 -0.25 -15.29
CA ALA A 22 -39.33 -1.30 -14.98
C ALA A 22 -38.07 -0.61 -14.45
N GLY A 23 -38.11 -0.20 -13.18
CA GLY A 23 -36.90 0.25 -12.49
C GLY A 23 -35.94 -0.93 -12.42
N PHE A 24 -34.84 -0.89 -13.17
CA PHE A 24 -33.72 -1.78 -12.94
C PHE A 24 -33.14 -1.44 -11.56
N SER A 25 -33.58 -2.17 -10.54
CA SER A 25 -32.92 -2.16 -9.25
C SER A 25 -31.58 -2.87 -9.42
N GLN A 26 -30.49 -2.10 -9.36
CA GLN A 26 -29.15 -2.66 -9.22
C GLN A 26 -28.99 -3.14 -7.77
N ASN A 27 -29.56 -4.30 -7.46
CA ASN A 27 -29.30 -4.96 -6.19
C ASN A 27 -28.11 -5.90 -6.37
N SER A 28 -26.89 -5.37 -6.27
CA SER A 28 -25.71 -6.22 -6.04
C SER A 28 -25.67 -6.59 -4.57
N ASN A 29 -26.33 -7.70 -4.21
CA ASN A 29 -26.07 -8.39 -2.96
C ASN A 29 -24.65 -8.97 -3.02
N GLY A 30 -23.67 -8.16 -2.62
CA GLY A 30 -22.25 -8.49 -2.57
C GLY A 30 -21.47 -7.20 -2.54
N ASP A 31 -20.56 -7.05 -1.57
CA ASP A 31 -19.66 -5.91 -1.36
C ASP A 31 -18.70 -5.70 -2.54
N VAL A 32 -19.23 -5.35 -3.71
CA VAL A 32 -18.46 -4.96 -4.88
C VAL A 32 -18.59 -3.45 -4.98
N MET A 33 -17.54 -2.75 -4.58
CA MET A 33 -17.43 -1.30 -4.77
C MET A 33 -17.48 -1.00 -6.27
N GLY A 34 -18.63 -0.53 -6.77
CA GLY A 34 -18.80 -0.10 -8.15
C GLY A 34 -18.49 1.38 -8.30
N ASN A 35 -17.50 1.73 -9.12
CA ASN A 35 -17.24 3.11 -9.50
C ASN A 35 -18.03 3.50 -10.76
N ILE A 36 -18.62 4.69 -10.76
CA ILE A 36 -19.11 5.33 -11.99
C ILE A 36 -17.92 6.01 -12.66
N ILE A 37 -17.46 5.44 -13.77
CA ILE A 37 -16.36 5.97 -14.58
C ILE A 37 -16.87 6.23 -15.99
N THR A 38 -16.47 7.34 -16.60
CA THR A 38 -16.82 7.69 -17.99
C THR A 38 -16.17 6.73 -18.98
N SER A 39 -14.97 6.24 -18.68
CA SER A 39 -14.27 5.19 -19.43
C SER A 39 -13.16 4.58 -18.59
N GLY A 40 -12.75 3.34 -18.86
CA GLY A 40 -11.57 2.74 -18.22
C GLY A 40 -11.09 1.52 -19.00
N ASN A 41 -9.84 1.13 -18.79
CA ASN A 41 -9.27 -0.08 -19.38
C ASN A 41 -8.05 -0.57 -18.58
N ASN A 42 -7.61 -1.78 -18.87
CA ASN A 42 -6.33 -2.32 -18.40
C ASN A 42 -5.29 -2.13 -19.50
N ALA A 43 -4.17 -1.50 -19.17
CA ALA A 43 -2.97 -1.49 -20.00
C ALA A 43 -2.07 -2.65 -19.57
N GLU A 44 -1.83 -3.59 -20.47
CA GLU A 44 -0.94 -4.74 -20.22
C GLU A 44 0.37 -4.56 -20.99
N GLY A 45 1.49 -4.85 -20.34
CA GLY A 45 2.82 -4.87 -20.95
C GLY A 45 3.66 -6.03 -20.42
N SER A 46 4.81 -6.28 -21.04
CA SER A 46 5.73 -7.35 -20.66
C SER A 46 6.23 -7.26 -19.20
N SER A 47 6.14 -6.08 -18.60
CA SER A 47 6.63 -5.78 -17.26
C SER A 47 5.51 -5.61 -16.22
N GLY A 48 4.24 -5.84 -16.59
CA GLY A 48 3.09 -5.75 -15.68
C GLY A 48 1.84 -5.17 -16.33
N SER A 49 0.77 -5.06 -15.54
CA SER A 49 -0.51 -4.49 -15.94
C SER A 49 -0.89 -3.30 -15.06
N VAL A 50 -1.46 -2.26 -15.66
CA VAL A 50 -1.98 -1.07 -14.95
C VAL A 50 -3.44 -0.89 -15.35
N ALA A 51 -4.34 -0.84 -14.38
CA ALA A 51 -5.73 -0.47 -14.61
C ALA A 51 -5.89 1.05 -14.52
N TYR A 52 -6.66 1.65 -15.43
CA TYR A 52 -6.98 3.08 -15.37
C TYR A 52 -8.46 3.34 -15.60
N SER A 53 -8.95 4.43 -15.01
CA SER A 53 -10.31 4.93 -15.20
C SER A 53 -10.32 6.45 -15.32
N ILE A 54 -11.14 6.97 -16.23
CA ILE A 54 -11.37 8.38 -16.52
C ILE A 54 -12.81 8.70 -16.15
N GLY A 55 -13.03 9.86 -15.50
CA GLY A 55 -14.36 10.38 -15.23
C GLY A 55 -14.96 9.99 -13.88
N GLN A 56 -14.15 9.56 -12.91
CA GLN A 56 -14.60 9.54 -11.53
C GLN A 56 -14.79 10.98 -11.04
N VAL A 57 -16.03 11.44 -11.00
CA VAL A 57 -16.40 12.80 -10.53
C VAL A 57 -16.87 12.81 -9.07
N PHE A 58 -17.09 11.63 -8.48
CA PHE A 58 -17.47 11.47 -7.07
C PHE A 58 -16.65 10.35 -6.43
N TYR A 59 -16.22 10.58 -5.18
CA TYR A 59 -15.65 9.58 -4.28
C TYR A 59 -16.20 9.83 -2.88
N THR A 60 -16.35 8.77 -2.12
CA THR A 60 -16.75 8.82 -0.70
C THR A 60 -15.53 8.50 0.14
N TYR A 61 -15.24 9.34 1.13
CA TYR A 61 -14.24 9.00 2.14
C TYR A 61 -14.84 8.06 3.16
N VAL A 62 -14.14 6.95 3.43
CA VAL A 62 -14.45 6.03 4.52
C VAL A 62 -13.25 6.04 5.45
N GLY A 63 -13.40 6.63 6.63
CA GLY A 63 -12.29 6.76 7.58
C GLY A 63 -12.61 7.63 8.80
N GLU A 64 -11.99 7.33 9.92
CA GLU A 64 -11.95 8.22 11.08
C GLU A 64 -10.54 8.77 11.28
N SER A 65 -10.45 10.10 11.33
CA SER A 65 -9.38 11.01 11.82
C SER A 65 -7.91 10.81 11.42
N VAL A 66 -7.51 9.69 10.82
CA VAL A 66 -6.10 9.42 10.44
C VAL A 66 -5.96 8.66 9.11
N TYR A 67 -6.98 7.90 8.68
CA TYR A 67 -6.94 7.12 7.44
C TYR A 67 -8.15 7.45 6.57
N GLU A 68 -8.00 8.38 5.63
CA GLU A 68 -9.06 8.76 4.69
C GLU A 68 -8.93 7.96 3.39
N LEU A 69 -9.59 6.80 3.34
CA LEU A 69 -9.65 5.99 2.12
C LEU A 69 -10.74 6.56 1.20
N ALA A 70 -10.34 7.06 0.03
CA ALA A 70 -11.28 7.47 -1.00
C ALA A 70 -11.78 6.22 -1.73
N GLN A 71 -13.03 5.85 -1.48
CA GLN A 71 -13.67 4.70 -2.10
C GLN A 71 -13.55 4.78 -3.62
N GLY A 72 -13.00 3.73 -4.22
CA GLY A 72 -12.88 3.62 -5.66
C GLY A 72 -11.68 4.34 -6.29
N VAL A 73 -10.88 5.07 -5.51
CA VAL A 73 -9.63 5.67 -6.01
C VAL A 73 -8.47 4.77 -5.61
N GLN A 74 -7.58 4.46 -6.54
CA GLN A 74 -6.32 3.80 -6.20
C GLN A 74 -5.42 4.82 -5.45
N GLN A 75 -5.26 4.63 -4.15
CA GLN A 75 -4.35 5.43 -3.33
C GLN A 75 -3.01 4.70 -3.16
N ASN A 76 -1.90 5.42 -3.36
CA ASN A 76 -0.58 4.93 -3.01
C ASN A 76 -0.34 5.19 -1.52
N GLU A 77 -0.67 4.21 -0.69
CA GLU A 77 -0.47 4.30 0.76
C GLU A 77 1.03 4.34 1.07
N THR A 78 1.55 5.50 1.46
CA THR A 78 2.83 5.59 2.17
C THR A 78 2.50 5.96 3.60
N ALA A 79 2.22 4.95 4.43
CA ALA A 79 1.93 5.14 5.84
C ALA A 79 3.12 5.83 6.53
N THR A 80 3.09 7.15 6.60
CA THR A 80 4.01 7.94 7.42
C THR A 80 3.18 8.41 8.60
N THR A 81 2.99 7.55 9.59
CA THR A 81 2.48 7.96 10.89
C THR A 81 3.54 8.85 11.54
N LEU A 82 3.49 10.16 11.27
CA LEU A 82 4.15 11.16 12.11
C LEU A 82 3.32 11.30 13.38
N ILE A 83 3.46 10.33 14.28
CA ILE A 83 3.15 10.56 15.69
C ILE A 83 4.29 11.43 16.18
N VAL A 84 4.03 12.70 16.52
CA VAL A 84 4.95 13.49 17.34
C VAL A 84 4.69 13.06 18.77
N PRO A 85 5.55 12.23 19.40
CA PRO A 85 5.36 11.91 20.81
C PRO A 85 5.89 13.10 21.60
N THR A 86 5.10 13.57 22.56
CA THR A 86 5.48 14.62 23.53
C THR A 86 6.54 14.17 24.55
N ASN A 87 7.26 13.08 24.27
CA ASN A 87 8.50 12.69 24.91
C ASN A 87 9.47 12.39 23.77
N VAL A 88 10.50 13.21 23.59
CA VAL A 88 11.55 12.97 22.59
C VAL A 88 12.46 11.86 23.14
N ASP A 89 11.94 10.64 23.13
CA ASP A 89 12.82 9.48 23.02
C ASP A 89 13.64 9.68 21.75
N PRO A 90 14.97 9.44 21.79
CA PRO A 90 15.79 9.64 20.60
C PRO A 90 15.18 8.80 19.49
N ILE A 91 14.83 9.44 18.37
CA ILE A 91 14.22 8.79 17.22
C ILE A 91 15.16 7.65 16.82
N ALA A 92 14.75 6.41 17.12
CA ALA A 92 15.52 5.23 16.82
C ALA A 92 15.54 5.06 15.30
N GLU A 93 16.63 5.48 14.68
CA GLU A 93 16.79 5.50 13.24
C GLU A 93 17.92 4.56 12.82
N ILE A 94 17.65 3.77 11.77
CA ILE A 94 18.63 2.92 11.12
C ILE A 94 18.72 3.42 9.68
N VAL A 95 19.90 3.88 9.29
CA VAL A 95 20.20 4.36 7.94
C VAL A 95 21.30 3.51 7.31
N ILE A 96 21.26 3.38 5.98
CA ILE A 96 22.27 2.65 5.22
C ILE A 96 22.90 3.55 4.16
N PHE A 97 24.22 3.53 4.03
CA PHE A 97 24.95 4.32 3.03
C PHE A 97 26.33 3.73 2.69
N PRO A 98 26.89 4.02 1.51
CA PRO A 98 26.21 4.59 0.36
C PRO A 98 25.23 3.58 -0.26
N ASN A 99 24.17 4.08 -0.90
CA ASN A 99 23.28 3.27 -1.72
C ASN A 99 22.88 4.12 -2.94
N PRO A 100 23.35 3.81 -4.17
CA PRO A 100 24.12 2.63 -4.58
C PRO A 100 25.52 2.49 -3.97
N THR A 101 26.07 1.28 -3.95
CA THR A 101 27.41 0.95 -3.39
C THR A 101 28.30 0.19 -4.37
N THR A 102 29.63 0.27 -4.17
CA THR A 102 30.65 -0.54 -4.84
C THR A 102 31.29 -1.56 -3.90
N ASP A 103 31.96 -1.15 -2.83
CA ASP A 103 32.81 -2.09 -2.07
C ASP A 103 32.25 -2.40 -0.68
N TYR A 104 31.51 -1.46 -0.11
CA TYR A 104 30.99 -1.55 1.24
C TYR A 104 29.68 -0.79 1.43
N VAL A 105 28.84 -1.31 2.31
CA VAL A 105 27.68 -0.59 2.84
C VAL A 105 27.84 -0.46 4.35
N SER A 106 27.58 0.73 4.86
CA SER A 106 27.58 1.03 6.29
C SER A 106 26.15 1.08 6.80
N ILE A 107 25.90 0.40 7.93
CA ILE A 107 24.70 0.55 8.74
C ILE A 107 25.05 1.56 9.83
N ASN A 108 24.29 2.64 9.95
CA ASN A 108 24.39 3.59 11.06
C ASN A 108 23.08 3.61 11.84
N MET A 109 23.20 3.51 13.15
CA MET A 109 22.07 3.44 14.08
C MET A 109 22.15 4.59 15.08
N THR A 110 21.17 5.47 15.04
CA THR A 110 21.04 6.63 15.93
C THR A 110 19.88 6.40 16.89
N GLY A 111 20.04 6.76 18.16
CA GLY A 111 18.99 6.59 19.18
C GLY A 111 18.74 5.15 19.63
N ILE A 112 19.54 4.19 19.16
CA ILE A 112 19.42 2.76 19.51
C ILE A 112 20.52 2.40 20.51
N VAL A 113 20.12 1.83 21.65
CA VAL A 113 21.03 1.23 22.63
C VAL A 113 21.27 -0.21 22.23
N LEU A 114 22.48 -0.52 21.74
CA LEU A 114 22.80 -1.87 21.28
C LEU A 114 23.04 -2.81 22.47
N ASN A 115 22.15 -3.78 22.65
CA ASN A 115 22.45 -4.96 23.45
C ASN A 115 23.29 -5.91 22.58
N LYS A 116 24.57 -6.08 22.96
CA LYS A 116 25.61 -6.82 22.20
C LYS A 116 25.23 -8.26 21.81
N THR A 117 24.19 -8.82 22.40
CA THR A 117 23.76 -10.22 22.25
C THR A 117 22.59 -10.43 21.28
N GLN A 118 21.86 -9.39 20.85
CA GLN A 118 20.63 -9.57 20.06
C GLN A 118 20.55 -8.75 18.76
N SER A 119 21.53 -7.89 18.50
CA SER A 119 21.59 -7.14 17.24
C SER A 119 22.39 -7.89 16.16
N SER A 120 21.82 -8.07 14.98
CA SER A 120 22.46 -8.75 13.85
C SER A 120 21.99 -8.22 12.49
N TYR A 121 22.74 -8.54 11.44
CA TYR A 121 22.30 -8.32 10.08
C TYR A 121 22.38 -9.61 9.26
N GLN A 122 21.54 -9.68 8.23
CA GLN A 122 21.49 -10.74 7.24
C GLN A 122 21.35 -10.11 5.85
N LEU A 123 22.18 -10.57 4.91
CA LEU A 123 22.18 -10.11 3.52
C LEU A 123 21.68 -11.23 2.62
N TYR A 124 20.72 -10.91 1.75
CA TYR A 124 20.09 -11.84 0.84
C TYR A 124 20.20 -11.37 -0.61
N ASP A 125 20.24 -12.32 -1.55
CA ASP A 125 19.98 -12.02 -2.96
C ASP A 125 18.47 -11.95 -3.27
N MET A 126 18.14 -11.62 -4.52
CA MET A 126 16.75 -11.54 -5.00
C MET A 126 16.03 -12.90 -5.06
N GLN A 127 16.75 -14.02 -4.92
CA GLN A 127 16.17 -15.35 -4.82
C GLN A 127 15.93 -15.76 -3.36
N GLY A 128 16.26 -14.89 -2.39
CA GLY A 128 16.13 -15.15 -0.96
C GLY A 128 17.25 -16.01 -0.38
N ARG A 129 18.34 -16.25 -1.10
CA ARG A 129 19.50 -16.98 -0.57
C ARG A 129 20.30 -16.05 0.35
N MET A 130 20.59 -16.51 1.57
CA MET A 130 21.43 -15.78 2.51
C MET A 130 22.89 -15.83 2.06
N LEU A 131 23.50 -14.66 1.89
CA LEU A 131 24.88 -14.50 1.45
C LEU A 131 25.81 -14.20 2.60
N LYS A 132 25.39 -13.34 3.55
CA LYS A 132 26.19 -12.94 4.70
C LYS A 132 25.31 -12.79 5.94
N GLN A 133 25.85 -13.12 7.10
CA GLN A 133 25.22 -12.89 8.40
C GLN A 133 26.29 -12.58 9.44
N SER A 134 26.05 -11.57 10.27
CA SER A 134 26.92 -11.29 11.43
C SER A 134 26.20 -10.49 12.52
N SER A 135 26.74 -10.55 13.74
CA SER A 135 26.29 -9.74 14.88
C SER A 135 26.73 -8.29 14.72
N ILE A 136 25.86 -7.34 15.08
CA ILE A 136 26.19 -5.92 15.13
C ILE A 136 26.62 -5.57 16.56
N LYS A 137 27.84 -5.03 16.70
CA LYS A 137 28.44 -4.70 18.00
C LYS A 137 28.59 -3.20 18.24
N THR A 138 28.51 -2.41 17.18
CA THR A 138 28.77 -0.97 17.17
C THR A 138 27.64 -0.25 16.42
N GLN A 139 27.39 1.02 16.79
CA GLN A 139 26.35 1.85 16.16
C GLN A 139 26.59 2.04 14.66
N GLU A 140 27.85 2.08 14.26
CA GLU A 140 28.25 2.02 12.86
C GLU A 140 28.91 0.67 12.57
N THR A 141 28.39 -0.06 11.59
CA THR A 141 28.93 -1.35 11.16
C THR A 141 29.05 -1.37 9.65
N GLN A 142 30.26 -1.66 9.16
CA GLN A 142 30.56 -1.76 7.74
C GLN A 142 30.46 -3.21 7.27
N ILE A 143 29.80 -3.41 6.13
CA ILE A 143 29.63 -4.71 5.49
C ILE A 143 30.36 -4.67 4.15
N ASN A 144 31.35 -5.55 3.98
CA ASN A 144 32.03 -5.71 2.70
C ASN A 144 31.13 -6.48 1.71
N VAL A 145 30.92 -5.88 0.55
CA VAL A 145 30.14 -6.42 -0.58
C VAL A 145 30.96 -6.45 -1.88
N SER A 146 32.27 -6.23 -1.82
CA SER A 146 33.14 -6.18 -2.99
C SER A 146 33.25 -7.52 -3.71
N ASP A 147 33.02 -8.63 -3.00
CA ASP A 147 32.99 -10.00 -3.51
C ASP A 147 31.66 -10.36 -4.21
N LEU A 148 30.65 -9.50 -4.13
CA LEU A 148 29.33 -9.73 -4.71
C LEU A 148 29.23 -9.09 -6.11
N SER A 149 28.51 -9.75 -7.01
CA SER A 149 28.22 -9.25 -8.35
C SER A 149 27.35 -7.98 -8.33
N SER A 150 27.40 -7.17 -9.39
CA SER A 150 26.50 -6.03 -9.56
C SER A 150 25.05 -6.50 -9.68
N ALA A 151 24.24 -6.22 -8.65
CA ALA A 151 22.85 -6.66 -8.54
C ALA A 151 22.13 -5.90 -7.42
N VAL A 152 20.85 -6.21 -7.23
CA VAL A 152 20.06 -5.75 -6.08
C VAL A 152 20.12 -6.81 -4.97
N TYR A 153 20.28 -6.35 -3.74
CA TYR A 153 20.33 -7.18 -2.54
C TYR A 153 19.36 -6.67 -1.48
N LEU A 154 18.95 -7.54 -0.57
CA LEU A 154 18.13 -7.20 0.60
C LEU A 154 18.97 -7.35 1.86
N LEU A 155 19.13 -6.26 2.60
CA LEU A 155 19.80 -6.24 3.90
C LEU A 155 18.74 -6.13 5.00
N GLN A 156 18.59 -7.20 5.76
CA GLN A 156 17.78 -7.20 6.97
C GLN A 156 18.66 -6.89 8.17
N VAL A 157 18.22 -5.92 8.97
CA VAL A 157 18.83 -5.53 10.24
C VAL A 157 17.84 -5.83 11.35
N VAL A 158 18.24 -6.68 12.29
CA VAL A 158 17.46 -7.09 13.46
C VAL A 158 18.12 -6.51 14.69
N VAL A 159 17.37 -5.74 15.48
CA VAL A 159 17.81 -5.13 16.73
C VAL A 159 16.89 -5.62 17.84
N ASP A 160 17.48 -6.20 18.88
CA ASP A 160 16.81 -6.61 20.13
C ASP A 160 15.53 -7.44 19.93
N ASN A 161 15.50 -8.28 18.89
CA ASN A 161 14.37 -9.13 18.44
C ASN A 161 13.04 -8.44 18.11
N ASP A 162 12.83 -7.19 18.50
CA ASP A 162 11.57 -6.47 18.27
C ASP A 162 11.65 -5.51 17.06
N HIS A 163 12.85 -5.07 16.68
CA HIS A 163 13.05 -4.07 15.64
C HIS A 163 13.73 -4.68 14.42
N THR A 164 12.95 -5.07 13.41
CA THR A 164 13.46 -5.56 12.13
C THR A 164 13.21 -4.55 11.02
N LYS A 165 14.28 -4.08 10.36
CA LYS A 165 14.19 -3.26 9.15
C LYS A 165 14.88 -3.94 7.98
N THR A 166 14.27 -3.86 6.80
CA THR A 166 14.84 -4.41 5.56
C THR A 166 15.12 -3.27 4.59
N PHE A 167 16.32 -3.27 4.03
CA PHE A 167 16.77 -2.27 3.07
C PHE A 167 17.11 -2.92 1.74
N LYS A 168 16.72 -2.26 0.65
CA LYS A 168 17.16 -2.61 -0.70
C LYS A 168 18.49 -1.93 -1.00
N ILE A 169 19.53 -2.71 -1.29
CA ILE A 169 20.85 -2.21 -1.68
C ILE A 169 21.05 -2.42 -3.16
N VAL A 170 21.53 -1.39 -3.86
CA VAL A 170 21.94 -1.47 -5.26
C VAL A 170 23.47 -1.50 -5.32
N LYS A 171 24.03 -2.61 -5.80
CA LYS A 171 25.47 -2.79 -6.01
C LYS A 171 25.79 -2.55 -7.48
N ASN A 172 26.68 -1.60 -7.74
CA ASN A 172 27.19 -1.30 -9.08
C ASN A 172 28.40 -2.16 -9.43
#